data_AF-A0A2U2YZN8-F1
#
_entry.id   AF-A0A2U2YZN8-F1
#
_cell.length_a   1.000
_cell.length_b   1.000
_cell.length_c   1.000
_cell.angle_alpha   90.00
_cell.angle_beta   90.00
_cell.angle_gamma   90.00
#
_symmetry.space_group_name_H-M   'P 1'
#
loop_
_entity.id
_entity.type
_entity.pdbx_description
1 polymer ?
#
loop_
_entity_poly.entity_id
_entity_poly.type
_entity_poly.pdbx_seq_one_letter_code
_entity_poly.pdbx_strand_id
1 'polypeptide(L)'
;MTNQPPSRPAYQLPDSHALGAAVTKALDDARQANGQLGRVIAVVTAAAVRDVLTGHQPDALFDAARLELVEGEDGSLFPTGRYWAQAGEERTFTEAVGLTEAGNAVHDMSGWTACLDDATRHAWRPLCEELPDHDGRPAYSLDLARAAALTIDEPAPAEAAGGNGMVEVLVCSNDRQHYPALVDPVDQHDGYVRPWFDLATVRRIAADTRRDARQHGHGSIDTVHVLTGKVNRTRHKVVLAICWMWLGGDKRQQAVEVLHPNEDGRYAVGGHDWCWYALDDDLNPQIPFQPTPR
;
A
#
# COMPACT_ATOMS: atom_id res chain seq x y z
N MET A 1 -1.33 45.38 -40.89
CA MET A 1 -1.13 44.30 -39.90
C MET A 1 0.35 44.27 -39.57
N THR A 2 0.72 44.69 -38.37
CA THR A 2 2.12 44.77 -37.92
C THR A 2 2.62 43.38 -37.55
N ASN A 3 3.62 42.87 -38.27
CA ASN A 3 4.36 41.66 -37.92
C ASN A 3 5.18 41.93 -36.66
N GLN A 4 4.59 41.72 -35.49
CA GLN A 4 5.35 41.75 -34.24
C GLN A 4 6.03 40.39 -34.08
N PRO A 5 7.38 40.32 -34.10
CA PRO A 5 8.08 39.06 -33.88
C PRO A 5 7.76 38.51 -32.48
N PRO A 6 7.64 37.19 -32.32
CA PRO A 6 7.37 36.57 -31.02
C PRO A 6 8.43 37.02 -30.01
N SER A 7 7.97 37.67 -28.93
CA SER A 7 8.84 38.30 -27.93
C SER A 7 9.38 37.33 -26.88
N ARG A 8 8.99 36.06 -26.95
CA ARG A 8 9.45 35.01 -26.04
C ARG A 8 10.21 33.96 -26.84
N PRO A 9 11.42 33.54 -26.40
CA PRO A 9 12.10 32.41 -27.03
C PRO A 9 11.19 31.19 -26.97
N ALA A 10 11.14 30.42 -28.06
CA ALA A 10 10.50 29.12 -28.05
C ALA A 10 11.17 28.28 -26.95
N TYR A 11 10.37 27.62 -26.11
CA TYR A 11 10.92 26.70 -25.13
C TYR A 11 11.68 25.60 -25.87
N GLN A 12 12.86 25.24 -25.36
CA GLN A 12 13.63 24.13 -25.91
C GLN A 12 13.01 22.83 -25.40
N LEU A 13 12.58 21.98 -26.33
CA LEU A 13 12.19 20.61 -26.00
C LEU A 13 13.45 19.73 -25.93
N PRO A 14 13.47 18.72 -25.06
CA PRO A 14 14.48 17.67 -25.12
C PRO A 14 14.50 16.99 -26.50
N ASP A 15 15.60 16.34 -26.82
CA ASP A 15 15.75 15.58 -28.05
C ASP A 15 14.59 14.57 -28.21
N SER A 16 13.94 14.58 -29.37
CA SER A 16 12.71 13.81 -29.61
C SER A 16 12.96 12.29 -29.59
N HIS A 17 14.17 11.84 -29.95
CA HIS A 17 14.55 10.44 -29.86
C HIS A 17 14.77 10.04 -28.39
N ALA A 18 15.43 10.88 -27.60
CA ALA A 18 15.57 10.67 -26.15
C ALA A 18 14.21 10.61 -25.44
N LEU A 19 13.27 11.50 -25.79
CA LEU A 19 11.90 11.47 -25.27
C LEU A 19 11.17 10.19 -25.69
N GLY A 20 11.27 9.78 -26.95
CA GLY A 20 10.67 8.53 -27.44
C GLY A 20 11.17 7.31 -26.67
N ALA A 21 12.50 7.20 -26.48
CA ALA A 21 13.11 6.12 -25.73
C ALA A 21 12.66 6.10 -24.25
N ALA A 22 12.58 7.27 -23.61
CA ALA A 22 12.11 7.38 -22.23
C ALA A 22 10.65 6.94 -22.08
N VAL A 23 9.77 7.34 -23.01
CA VAL A 23 8.36 6.91 -23.01
C VAL A 23 8.25 5.40 -23.21
N THR A 24 8.98 4.83 -24.17
CA THR A 24 8.98 3.37 -24.39
C THR A 24 9.43 2.63 -23.13
N LYS A 25 10.53 3.07 -22.51
CA LYS A 25 11.02 2.45 -21.26
C LYS A 25 9.97 2.53 -20.15
N ALA A 26 9.36 3.70 -19.92
CA ALA A 26 8.35 3.87 -18.88
C ALA A 26 7.12 2.98 -19.11
N LEU A 27 6.69 2.81 -20.37
CA LEU A 27 5.60 1.91 -20.71
C LEU A 27 5.96 0.44 -20.50
N ASP A 28 7.19 0.05 -20.83
CA ASP A 28 7.67 -1.33 -20.61
C ASP A 28 7.83 -1.64 -19.11
N ASP A 29 8.39 -0.70 -18.33
CA ASP A 29 8.47 -0.80 -16.88
C ASP A 29 7.07 -0.95 -16.26
N ALA A 30 6.10 -0.14 -16.71
CA ALA A 30 4.71 -0.22 -16.23
C ALA A 30 4.05 -1.57 -16.58
N ARG A 31 4.27 -2.09 -17.80
CA ARG A 31 3.77 -3.42 -18.20
C ARG A 31 4.39 -4.52 -17.33
N GLN A 32 5.69 -4.44 -17.07
CA GLN A 32 6.39 -5.39 -16.21
C GLN A 32 5.84 -5.35 -14.78
N ALA A 33 5.63 -4.15 -14.23
CA ALA A 33 5.04 -3.96 -12.90
C ALA A 33 3.62 -4.56 -12.83
N ASN A 34 2.77 -4.30 -13.82
CA ASN A 34 1.42 -4.88 -13.89
C ASN A 34 1.46 -6.41 -14.04
N GLY A 35 2.41 -6.94 -14.82
CA GLY A 35 2.60 -8.38 -14.95
C GLY A 35 2.99 -9.03 -13.62
N GLN A 36 3.87 -8.38 -12.87
CA GLN A 36 4.26 -8.83 -11.54
C GLN A 36 3.10 -8.74 -10.55
N LEU A 37 2.35 -7.64 -10.55
CA LEU A 37 1.15 -7.48 -9.72
C LEU A 37 0.14 -8.61 -9.99
N GLY A 38 -0.19 -8.88 -11.26
CA GLY A 38 -1.11 -9.96 -11.62
C GLY A 38 -0.66 -11.34 -11.12
N ARG A 39 0.64 -11.64 -11.17
CA ARG A 39 1.20 -12.90 -10.63
C ARG A 39 1.08 -12.96 -9.11
N VAL A 40 1.46 -11.89 -8.41
CA VAL A 40 1.36 -11.80 -6.95
C VAL A 40 -0.08 -12.03 -6.51
N ILE A 41 -1.04 -11.35 -7.14
CA ILE A 41 -2.45 -11.46 -6.79
C ILE A 41 -3.00 -12.86 -7.09
N ALA A 42 -2.57 -13.52 -8.18
CA ALA A 42 -2.93 -14.90 -8.44
C ALA A 42 -2.42 -15.86 -7.34
N VAL A 43 -1.17 -15.71 -6.90
CA VAL A 43 -0.59 -16.50 -5.79
C VAL A 43 -1.34 -16.24 -4.48
N VAL A 44 -1.57 -14.97 -4.14
CA VAL A 44 -2.32 -14.55 -2.94
C VAL A 44 -3.73 -15.13 -2.96
N THR A 45 -4.40 -15.11 -4.11
CA THR A 45 -5.73 -15.71 -4.29
C THR A 45 -5.70 -17.21 -4.01
N ALA A 46 -4.72 -17.94 -4.57
CA ALA A 46 -4.59 -19.38 -4.32
C ALA A 46 -4.31 -19.70 -2.84
N ALA A 47 -3.45 -18.92 -2.19
CA ALA A 47 -3.18 -19.03 -0.76
C ALA A 47 -4.44 -18.74 0.09
N ALA A 48 -5.21 -17.70 -0.28
CA ALA A 48 -6.45 -17.35 0.41
C ALA A 48 -7.50 -18.47 0.30
N VAL A 49 -7.68 -19.08 -0.87
CA VAL A 49 -8.58 -20.24 -1.02
C VAL A 49 -8.16 -21.40 -0.12
N ARG A 50 -6.85 -21.72 -0.06
CA ARG A 50 -6.32 -22.73 0.86
C ARG A 50 -6.68 -22.40 2.29
N ASP A 51 -6.37 -21.18 2.71
CA ASP A 51 -6.55 -20.73 4.09
C ASP A 51 -8.02 -20.79 4.52
N VAL A 52 -8.94 -20.35 3.66
CA VAL A 52 -10.39 -20.45 3.88
C VAL A 52 -10.80 -21.91 4.07
N LEU A 53 -10.44 -22.79 3.13
CA LEU A 53 -10.89 -24.20 3.14
C LEU A 53 -10.23 -25.05 4.23
N THR A 54 -9.11 -24.60 4.79
CA THR A 54 -8.34 -25.34 5.80
C THR A 54 -8.40 -24.72 7.20
N GLY A 55 -9.05 -23.57 7.36
CA GLY A 55 -9.01 -22.80 8.61
C GLY A 55 -7.57 -22.38 8.99
N HIS A 56 -6.78 -21.99 7.98
CA HIS A 56 -5.35 -21.60 8.11
C HIS A 56 -4.43 -22.71 8.65
N GLN A 57 -4.82 -23.98 8.59
CA GLN A 57 -3.97 -25.09 9.03
C GLN A 57 -3.05 -25.54 7.89
N PRO A 58 -1.71 -25.37 8.00
CA PRO A 58 -0.79 -25.64 6.89
C PRO A 58 -0.71 -27.12 6.50
N ASP A 59 -1.01 -28.02 7.44
CA ASP A 59 -0.95 -29.48 7.23
C ASP A 59 -2.33 -30.10 6.91
N ALA A 60 -3.39 -29.29 6.83
CA ALA A 60 -4.71 -29.78 6.50
C ALA A 60 -4.79 -30.23 5.03
N LEU A 61 -5.66 -31.21 4.77
CA LEU A 61 -5.92 -31.67 3.41
C LEU A 61 -6.56 -30.54 2.59
N PHE A 62 -5.99 -30.28 1.43
CA PHE A 62 -6.47 -29.28 0.49
C PHE A 62 -6.66 -29.92 -0.89
N ASP A 63 -7.92 -30.05 -1.32
CA ASP A 63 -8.30 -30.71 -2.56
C ASP A 63 -8.88 -29.75 -3.61
N ALA A 64 -8.97 -28.45 -3.35
CA ALA A 64 -9.43 -27.49 -4.35
C ALA A 64 -8.40 -27.32 -5.47
N ALA A 65 -8.87 -27.46 -6.72
CA ALA A 65 -8.07 -27.35 -7.93
C ALA A 65 -8.32 -26.05 -8.69
N ARG A 66 -9.58 -25.57 -8.70
CA ARG A 66 -9.96 -24.36 -9.45
C ARG A 66 -10.90 -23.46 -8.65
N LEU A 67 -10.79 -22.15 -8.82
CA LEU A 67 -11.70 -21.14 -8.25
C LEU A 67 -12.47 -20.42 -9.37
N GLU A 68 -13.76 -20.20 -9.20
CA GLU A 68 -14.55 -19.38 -10.13
C GLU A 68 -14.37 -17.88 -9.85
N LEU A 69 -14.09 -17.14 -10.93
CA LEU A 69 -14.02 -15.68 -10.97
C LEU A 69 -15.01 -15.16 -12.02
N VAL A 70 -15.68 -14.05 -11.74
CA VAL A 70 -16.58 -13.36 -12.69
C VAL A 70 -16.08 -11.94 -12.94
N GLU A 71 -16.12 -11.52 -14.19
CA GLU A 71 -15.72 -10.18 -14.62
C GLU A 71 -16.81 -9.14 -14.27
N GLY A 72 -16.40 -8.07 -13.59
CA GLY A 72 -17.22 -6.89 -13.30
C GLY A 72 -17.40 -5.99 -14.52
N GLU A 73 -18.18 -4.92 -14.35
CA GLU A 73 -18.45 -3.96 -15.43
C GLU A 73 -17.20 -3.16 -15.83
N ASP A 74 -16.22 -3.05 -14.94
CA ASP A 74 -14.94 -2.38 -15.13
C ASP A 74 -13.84 -3.32 -15.66
N GLY A 75 -14.15 -4.60 -15.87
CA GLY A 75 -13.19 -5.63 -16.28
C GLY A 75 -12.41 -6.28 -15.13
N SER A 76 -12.66 -5.87 -13.88
CA SER A 76 -12.04 -6.46 -12.68
C SER A 76 -12.65 -7.82 -12.36
N LEU A 77 -11.87 -8.77 -11.84
CA LEU A 77 -12.38 -10.11 -11.47
C LEU A 77 -12.78 -10.21 -9.99
N PHE A 78 -13.89 -10.92 -9.74
CA PHE A 78 -14.42 -11.15 -8.39
C PHE A 78 -14.69 -12.64 -8.15
N PRO A 79 -14.29 -13.22 -7.00
CA PRO A 79 -14.59 -14.59 -6.66
C PRO A 79 -16.07 -14.75 -6.34
N THR A 80 -16.69 -15.82 -6.85
CA THR A 80 -18.09 -16.15 -6.52
C THR A 80 -18.22 -16.99 -5.26
N GLY A 81 -17.11 -17.58 -4.80
CA GLY A 81 -17.08 -18.60 -3.75
C GLY A 81 -17.36 -20.01 -4.25
N ARG A 82 -17.57 -20.22 -5.56
CA ARG A 82 -17.59 -21.54 -6.20
C ARG A 82 -16.18 -21.99 -6.55
N TYR A 83 -15.91 -23.28 -6.36
CA TYR A 83 -14.63 -23.90 -6.66
C TYR A 83 -14.84 -25.35 -7.10
N TRP A 84 -13.81 -25.95 -7.71
CA TRP A 84 -13.81 -27.36 -8.08
C TRP A 84 -12.71 -28.10 -7.33
N ALA A 85 -13.05 -29.26 -6.78
CA ALA A 85 -12.07 -30.18 -6.22
C ALA A 85 -11.22 -30.84 -7.33
N GLN A 86 -10.12 -31.48 -6.98
CA GLN A 86 -9.25 -32.25 -7.90
C GLN A 86 -10.02 -33.36 -8.64
N ALA A 87 -11.06 -33.91 -8.02
CA ALA A 87 -11.95 -34.88 -8.65
C ALA A 87 -12.90 -34.27 -9.69
N GLY A 88 -12.91 -32.95 -9.85
CA GLY A 88 -13.81 -32.20 -10.74
C GLY A 88 -15.18 -31.89 -10.13
N GLU A 89 -15.42 -32.28 -8.89
CA GLU A 89 -16.65 -31.94 -8.17
C GLU A 89 -16.72 -30.44 -7.88
N GLU A 90 -17.82 -29.82 -8.27
CA GLU A 90 -18.11 -28.43 -7.93
C GLU A 90 -18.59 -28.32 -6.49
N ARG A 91 -18.10 -27.33 -5.76
CA ARG A 91 -18.46 -27.04 -4.37
C ARG A 91 -18.50 -25.53 -4.14
N THR A 92 -19.08 -25.13 -3.01
CA THR A 92 -19.10 -23.74 -2.56
C THR A 92 -18.38 -23.56 -1.22
N PHE A 93 -17.84 -22.37 -0.95
CA PHE A 93 -17.34 -22.03 0.38
C PHE A 93 -18.44 -22.12 1.44
N THR A 94 -19.68 -21.75 1.11
CA THR A 94 -20.81 -21.85 2.04
C THR A 94 -21.02 -23.28 2.54
N GLU A 95 -20.88 -24.28 1.68
CA GLU A 95 -20.96 -25.70 2.07
C GLU A 95 -19.73 -26.15 2.88
N ALA A 96 -18.55 -25.62 2.57
CA ALA A 96 -17.29 -26.04 3.20
C ALA A 96 -17.08 -25.43 4.59
N VAL A 97 -17.35 -24.13 4.76
CA VAL A 97 -17.01 -23.35 5.96
C VAL A 97 -18.22 -22.63 6.58
N GLY A 98 -19.39 -22.74 5.96
CA GLY A 98 -20.60 -22.05 6.41
C GLY A 98 -20.74 -20.64 5.86
N LEU A 99 -21.96 -20.13 5.92
CA LEU A 99 -22.37 -18.88 5.24
C LEU A 99 -21.57 -17.65 5.68
N THR A 100 -21.34 -17.49 7.00
CA THR A 100 -20.66 -16.30 7.54
C THR A 100 -19.20 -16.27 7.15
N GLU A 101 -18.49 -17.39 7.30
CA GLU A 101 -17.07 -17.48 6.95
C GLU A 101 -16.87 -17.36 5.43
N ALA A 102 -17.74 -18.01 4.64
CA ALA A 102 -17.73 -17.87 3.18
C ALA A 102 -17.94 -16.43 2.71
N GLY A 103 -18.88 -15.70 3.31
CA GLY A 103 -19.16 -14.30 2.98
C GLY A 103 -17.96 -13.39 3.27
N ASN A 104 -17.34 -13.55 4.44
CA ASN A 104 -16.13 -12.79 4.80
C ASN A 104 -14.97 -13.13 3.87
N ALA A 105 -14.76 -14.42 3.57
CA ALA A 105 -13.71 -14.87 2.67
C ALA A 105 -13.84 -14.27 1.26
N VAL A 106 -15.04 -14.30 0.69
CA VAL A 106 -15.32 -13.69 -0.62
C VAL A 106 -15.10 -12.18 -0.58
N HIS A 107 -15.54 -11.51 0.48
CA HIS A 107 -15.33 -10.06 0.64
C HIS A 107 -13.85 -9.71 0.69
N ASP A 108 -13.07 -10.39 1.51
CA ASP A 108 -11.64 -10.14 1.70
C ASP A 108 -10.86 -10.44 0.41
N MET A 109 -11.17 -11.55 -0.28
CA MET A 109 -10.54 -11.87 -1.56
C MET A 109 -10.91 -10.88 -2.67
N SER A 110 -12.14 -10.37 -2.69
CA SER A 110 -12.60 -9.40 -3.69
C SER A 110 -11.74 -8.13 -3.70
N GLY A 111 -11.23 -7.71 -2.54
CA GLY A 111 -10.33 -6.56 -2.46
C GLY A 111 -9.03 -6.76 -3.23
N TRP A 112 -8.52 -7.99 -3.28
CA TRP A 112 -7.28 -8.33 -3.99
C TRP A 112 -7.53 -8.73 -5.44
N THR A 113 -8.54 -9.58 -5.71
CA THR A 113 -8.82 -10.05 -7.07
C THR A 113 -9.31 -8.93 -7.99
N ALA A 114 -9.79 -7.81 -7.45
CA ALA A 114 -10.08 -6.62 -8.23
C ALA A 114 -8.84 -6.09 -8.99
N CYS A 115 -7.62 -6.41 -8.55
CA CYS A 115 -6.39 -6.13 -9.30
C CYS A 115 -6.14 -7.08 -10.49
N LEU A 116 -6.94 -8.15 -10.62
CA LEU A 116 -6.97 -9.00 -11.81
C LEU A 116 -7.96 -8.37 -12.79
N ASP A 117 -7.45 -7.51 -13.66
CA ASP A 117 -8.22 -6.69 -14.59
C ASP A 117 -7.62 -6.75 -16.00
N ASP A 118 -8.01 -5.85 -16.89
CA ASP A 118 -7.45 -5.78 -18.24
C ASP A 118 -5.95 -5.43 -18.25
N ALA A 119 -5.49 -4.57 -17.32
CA ALA A 119 -4.10 -4.16 -17.21
C ALA A 119 -3.18 -5.32 -16.79
N THR A 120 -3.70 -6.26 -15.99
CA THR A 120 -2.99 -7.46 -15.54
C THR A 120 -3.37 -8.73 -16.31
N ARG A 121 -4.25 -8.64 -17.33
CA ARG A 121 -4.80 -9.76 -18.12
C ARG A 121 -3.74 -10.72 -18.63
N HIS A 122 -2.63 -10.21 -19.14
CA HIS A 122 -1.54 -11.02 -19.67
C HIS A 122 -0.89 -11.96 -18.64
N ALA A 123 -0.98 -11.64 -17.34
CA ALA A 123 -0.44 -12.46 -16.27
C ALA A 123 -1.43 -13.53 -15.78
N TRP A 124 -2.70 -13.16 -15.56
CA TRP A 124 -3.68 -14.10 -14.99
C TRP A 124 -4.41 -14.93 -16.04
N ARG A 125 -4.66 -14.40 -17.24
CA ARG A 125 -5.45 -15.09 -18.27
C ARG A 125 -4.89 -16.46 -18.68
N PRO A 126 -3.55 -16.66 -18.79
CA PRO A 126 -2.99 -17.99 -19.07
C PRO A 126 -3.23 -19.04 -17.98
N LEU A 127 -3.61 -18.62 -16.77
CA LEU A 127 -3.93 -19.47 -15.63
C LEU A 127 -5.41 -19.85 -15.57
N CYS A 128 -6.23 -19.25 -16.43
CA CYS A 128 -7.67 -19.41 -16.41
C CYS A 128 -8.19 -20.23 -17.61
N GLU A 129 -9.24 -20.99 -17.38
CA GLU A 129 -10.11 -21.51 -18.43
C GLU A 129 -11.41 -20.70 -18.46
N GLU A 130 -11.94 -20.41 -19.64
CA GLU A 130 -13.25 -19.75 -19.75
C GLU A 130 -14.37 -20.71 -19.34
N LEU A 131 -15.31 -20.19 -18.56
CA LEU A 131 -16.56 -20.84 -18.20
C LEU A 131 -17.71 -20.22 -19.00
N PRO A 132 -18.87 -20.89 -19.06
CA PRO A 132 -20.09 -20.23 -19.52
C PRO A 132 -20.37 -18.96 -18.71
N ASP A 133 -20.88 -17.93 -19.39
CA ASP A 133 -21.22 -16.66 -18.74
C ASP A 133 -22.13 -16.86 -17.53
N HIS A 134 -21.83 -16.12 -16.46
CA HIS A 134 -22.64 -16.07 -15.25
C HIS A 134 -23.45 -14.79 -15.25
N ASP A 135 -24.77 -14.89 -15.37
CA ASP A 135 -25.68 -13.74 -15.44
C ASP A 135 -25.30 -12.72 -16.55
N GLY A 136 -24.82 -13.23 -17.68
CA GLY A 136 -24.39 -12.42 -18.83
C GLY A 136 -23.04 -11.73 -18.65
N ARG A 137 -22.27 -12.13 -17.63
CA ARG A 137 -20.89 -11.67 -17.41
C ARG A 137 -19.90 -12.80 -17.70
N PRO A 138 -18.73 -12.49 -18.32
CA PRO A 138 -17.68 -13.47 -18.52
C PRO A 138 -17.27 -14.12 -17.19
N ALA A 139 -17.11 -15.44 -17.21
CA ALA A 139 -16.67 -16.22 -16.07
C ALA A 139 -15.43 -17.03 -16.40
N TYR A 140 -14.58 -17.23 -15.41
CA TYR A 140 -13.28 -17.88 -15.53
C TYR A 140 -13.08 -18.87 -14.38
N SER A 141 -12.42 -19.98 -14.65
CA SER A 141 -11.88 -20.86 -13.61
C SER A 141 -10.37 -20.69 -13.52
N LEU A 142 -9.90 -20.17 -12.39
CA LEU A 142 -8.47 -20.00 -12.08
C LEU A 142 -7.88 -21.32 -11.58
N ASP A 143 -6.83 -21.82 -12.22
CA ASP A 143 -6.07 -22.99 -11.77
C ASP A 143 -5.21 -22.63 -10.55
N LEU A 144 -5.58 -23.16 -9.38
CA LEU A 144 -4.98 -22.82 -8.09
C LEU A 144 -3.55 -23.37 -7.95
N ALA A 145 -3.27 -24.55 -8.52
CA ALA A 145 -1.95 -25.15 -8.46
C ALA A 145 -0.95 -24.38 -9.34
N ARG A 146 -1.37 -23.99 -10.55
CA ARG A 146 -0.56 -23.18 -11.45
C ARG A 146 -0.35 -21.77 -10.90
N ALA A 147 -1.39 -21.16 -10.32
CA ALA A 147 -1.29 -19.87 -9.66
C ALA A 147 -0.29 -19.91 -8.50
N ALA A 148 -0.39 -20.91 -7.61
CA ALA A 148 0.54 -21.07 -6.48
C ALA A 148 1.99 -21.37 -6.90
N ALA A 149 2.20 -21.94 -8.09
CA ALA A 149 3.53 -22.25 -8.63
C ALA A 149 4.20 -21.06 -9.34
N LEU A 150 3.53 -19.91 -9.47
CA LEU A 150 4.12 -18.72 -10.07
C LEU A 150 5.33 -18.25 -9.25
N THR A 151 6.42 -17.95 -9.95
CA THR A 151 7.55 -17.25 -9.34
C THR A 151 7.18 -15.79 -9.14
N ILE A 152 7.25 -15.35 -7.89
CA ILE A 152 7.19 -13.93 -7.55
C ILE A 152 8.63 -13.44 -7.57
N ASP A 153 8.98 -12.69 -8.60
CA ASP A 153 10.23 -11.95 -8.62
C ASP A 153 10.27 -11.05 -7.37
N GLU A 154 11.30 -11.21 -6.54
CA GLU A 154 11.53 -10.26 -5.45
C GLU A 154 11.64 -8.88 -6.12
N PRO A 155 10.88 -7.87 -5.67
CA PRO A 155 11.01 -6.54 -6.24
C PRO A 155 12.49 -6.21 -6.18
N ALA A 156 13.09 -5.88 -7.33
CA ALA A 156 14.47 -5.46 -7.39
C ALA A 156 14.62 -4.44 -6.26
N PRO A 157 15.55 -4.65 -5.29
CA PRO A 157 15.63 -3.83 -4.10
C PRO A 157 15.63 -2.41 -4.59
N ALA A 158 14.55 -1.66 -4.29
CA ALA A 158 14.21 -0.41 -4.97
C ALA A 158 15.51 0.36 -5.09
N GLU A 159 16.07 0.44 -6.31
CA GLU A 159 17.49 0.76 -6.56
C GLU A 159 17.86 1.84 -5.57
N ALA A 160 18.59 1.47 -4.50
CA ALA A 160 18.66 2.26 -3.29
C ALA A 160 19.05 3.67 -3.72
N ALA A 161 18.08 4.58 -3.75
CA ALA A 161 18.22 5.83 -4.48
C ALA A 161 19.46 6.49 -3.92
N GLY A 162 20.50 6.58 -4.75
CA GLY A 162 21.89 6.50 -4.32
C GLY A 162 22.17 7.27 -3.04
N GLY A 163 22.39 6.53 -1.94
CA GLY A 163 23.01 6.93 -0.68
C GLY A 163 23.12 8.42 -0.35
N ASN A 164 22.03 9.19 -0.44
CA ASN A 164 21.96 10.48 0.23
C ASN A 164 21.51 10.19 1.65
N GLY A 165 22.48 10.02 2.54
CA GLY A 165 22.22 9.72 3.94
C GLY A 165 21.18 10.66 4.53
N MET A 166 20.34 10.11 5.40
CA MET A 166 19.38 10.83 6.23
C MET A 166 19.94 12.18 6.71
N VAL A 167 19.21 13.27 6.46
CA VAL A 167 19.62 14.62 6.84
C VAL A 167 18.86 15.04 8.11
N GLU A 168 19.58 15.62 9.07
CA GLU A 168 18.96 16.20 10.26
C GLU A 168 18.35 17.57 9.93
N VAL A 169 17.03 17.70 10.13
CA VAL A 169 16.26 18.91 9.83
C VAL A 169 15.14 19.09 10.86
N LEU A 170 14.62 20.32 11.00
CA LEU A 170 13.38 20.55 11.71
C LEU A 170 12.20 20.25 10.80
N VAL A 171 11.17 19.60 11.36
CA VAL A 171 9.92 19.33 10.65
C VAL A 171 8.69 19.84 11.40
N CYS A 172 7.62 20.15 10.69
CA CYS A 172 6.33 20.54 11.27
C CYS A 172 5.16 19.90 10.50
N SER A 173 4.00 19.76 11.16
CA SER A 173 2.76 19.28 10.52
C SER A 173 1.56 20.21 10.75
N ASN A 174 1.75 21.32 11.48
CA ASN A 174 0.68 22.23 11.87
C ASN A 174 1.11 23.69 12.03
N ASP A 175 2.22 24.07 11.38
CA ASP A 175 2.80 25.42 11.36
C ASP A 175 3.19 26.01 12.74
N ARG A 176 3.05 25.24 13.83
CA ARG A 176 3.25 25.73 15.20
C ARG A 176 4.38 25.03 15.93
N GLN A 177 4.43 23.71 15.85
CA GLN A 177 5.45 22.94 16.56
C GLN A 177 6.48 22.39 15.58
N HIS A 178 7.75 22.52 15.97
CA HIS A 178 8.89 22.11 15.18
C HIS A 178 9.63 20.99 15.90
N TYR A 179 9.98 19.94 15.18
CA TYR A 179 10.59 18.74 15.75
C TYR A 179 11.87 18.37 15.01
N PRO A 180 12.99 18.11 15.72
CA PRO A 180 14.17 17.57 15.06
C PRO A 180 13.89 16.15 14.58
N ALA A 181 14.23 15.87 13.32
CA ALA A 181 14.05 14.57 12.70
C ALA A 181 15.21 14.25 11.76
N LEU A 182 15.36 12.96 11.47
CA LEU A 182 16.10 12.51 10.29
C LEU A 182 15.12 12.37 9.13
N VAL A 183 15.45 12.93 7.98
CA VAL A 183 14.64 12.87 6.76
C VAL A 183 15.51 12.32 5.64
N ASP A 184 14.98 11.34 4.91
CA ASP A 184 15.55 10.94 3.64
C ASP A 184 15.00 11.87 2.55
N PRO A 185 15.84 12.69 1.89
CA PRO A 185 15.38 13.59 0.84
C PRO A 185 14.74 12.89 -0.36
N VAL A 186 14.96 11.58 -0.54
CA VAL A 186 14.32 10.82 -1.63
C VAL A 186 12.97 10.20 -1.22
N ASP A 187 12.70 10.06 0.09
CA ASP A 187 11.44 9.51 0.62
C ASP A 187 10.42 10.64 0.84
N GLN A 188 9.91 11.15 -0.28
CA GLN A 188 8.89 12.20 -0.32
C GLN A 188 7.64 11.74 -1.06
N HIS A 189 6.47 12.16 -0.59
CA HIS A 189 5.18 11.98 -1.27
C HIS A 189 4.51 13.35 -1.42
N ASP A 190 4.28 13.80 -2.66
CA ASP A 190 3.74 15.13 -2.98
C ASP A 190 4.50 16.31 -2.33
N GLY A 191 5.80 16.12 -2.08
CA GLY A 191 6.68 17.09 -1.41
C GLY A 191 6.61 17.06 0.12
N TYR A 192 5.76 16.23 0.72
CA TYR A 192 5.79 15.90 2.14
C TYR A 192 6.91 14.89 2.41
N VAL A 193 7.59 15.05 3.54
CA VAL A 193 8.69 14.19 3.95
C VAL A 193 8.21 13.11 4.92
N ARG A 194 8.94 11.99 5.02
CA ARG A 194 8.73 10.98 6.08
C ARG A 194 9.79 11.10 7.19
N PRO A 195 9.53 11.86 8.28
CA PRO A 195 10.51 12.08 9.33
C PRO A 195 10.67 10.89 10.29
N TRP A 196 11.92 10.66 10.71
CA TRP A 196 12.30 9.65 11.70
C TRP A 196 12.72 10.31 13.02
N PHE A 197 11.86 10.17 14.03
CA PHE A 197 12.00 10.81 15.33
C PHE A 197 12.63 9.91 16.37
N ASP A 198 13.49 10.46 17.22
CA ASP A 198 13.88 9.77 18.45
C ASP A 198 12.71 9.68 19.45
N LEU A 199 12.83 8.78 20.42
CA LEU A 199 11.76 8.57 21.41
C LEU A 199 11.45 9.83 22.25
N ALA A 200 12.43 10.68 22.51
CA ALA A 200 12.21 11.90 23.30
C ALA A 200 11.30 12.87 22.52
N THR A 201 11.54 12.99 21.23
CA THR A 201 10.76 13.79 20.29
C THR A 201 9.36 13.21 20.11
N VAL A 202 9.22 11.88 19.96
CA VAL A 202 7.90 11.21 19.92
C VAL A 202 7.08 11.50 21.17
N ARG A 203 7.70 11.53 22.37
CA ARG A 203 6.98 11.90 23.61
C ARG A 203 6.51 13.35 23.60
N ARG A 204 7.27 14.26 22.98
CA ARG A 204 6.85 15.66 22.81
C ARG A 204 5.67 15.75 21.86
N ILE A 205 5.74 15.10 20.70
CA ILE A 205 4.62 15.00 19.74
C ILE A 205 3.37 14.41 20.42
N ALA A 206 3.52 13.37 21.23
CA ALA A 206 2.42 12.76 21.99
C ALA A 206 1.79 13.73 23.00
N ALA A 207 2.58 14.56 23.68
CA ALA A 207 2.05 15.56 24.60
C ALA A 207 1.33 16.69 23.85
N ASP A 208 1.91 17.14 22.73
CA ASP A 208 1.38 18.24 21.92
C ASP A 208 0.07 17.85 21.21
N THR A 209 0.05 16.70 20.52
CA THR A 209 -1.18 16.20 19.86
C THR A 209 -2.30 15.94 20.84
N ARG A 210 -2.02 15.43 22.05
CA ARG A 210 -3.03 15.27 23.11
C ARG A 210 -3.56 16.60 23.63
N ARG A 211 -2.71 17.64 23.73
CA ARG A 211 -3.14 18.98 24.11
C ARG A 211 -4.05 19.57 23.04
N ASP A 212 -3.65 19.45 21.78
CA ASP A 212 -4.40 19.98 20.64
C ASP A 212 -5.75 19.25 20.48
N ALA A 213 -5.79 17.93 20.65
CA ALA A 213 -7.05 17.17 20.65
C ALA A 213 -7.99 17.55 21.80
N ARG A 214 -7.48 17.95 22.97
CA ARG A 214 -8.33 18.49 24.05
C ARG A 214 -8.91 19.86 23.70
N GLN A 215 -8.16 20.67 22.97
CA GLN A 215 -8.58 22.01 22.58
C GLN A 215 -9.55 22.00 21.40
N HIS A 216 -9.32 21.12 20.42
CA HIS A 216 -10.00 21.13 19.12
C HIS A 216 -10.91 19.92 18.88
N GLY A 217 -10.91 18.94 19.78
CA GLY A 217 -11.66 17.70 19.67
C GLY A 217 -10.89 16.60 18.94
N HIS A 218 -11.19 15.34 19.31
CA HIS A 218 -10.54 14.17 18.72
C HIS A 218 -10.83 14.01 17.23
N GLY A 219 -12.00 14.40 16.74
CA GLY A 219 -12.34 14.30 15.31
C GLY A 219 -11.50 15.20 14.38
N SER A 220 -10.72 16.13 14.94
CA SER A 220 -9.92 17.10 14.18
C SER A 220 -8.41 16.87 14.30
N ILE A 221 -7.97 16.10 15.29
CA ILE A 221 -6.55 15.96 15.64
C ILE A 221 -6.25 14.50 15.93
N ASP A 222 -5.40 13.91 15.10
CA ASP A 222 -4.82 12.60 15.37
C ASP A 222 -3.89 12.67 16.59
N THR A 223 -3.83 11.58 17.36
CA THR A 223 -3.04 11.57 18.60
C THR A 223 -1.98 10.50 18.62
N VAL A 224 -0.83 10.84 19.19
CA VAL A 224 0.26 9.90 19.44
C VAL A 224 0.29 9.55 20.92
N HIS A 225 0.49 8.28 21.23
CA HIS A 225 0.59 7.77 22.59
C HIS A 225 1.88 6.98 22.76
N VAL A 226 2.60 7.25 23.85
CA VAL A 226 3.78 6.48 24.23
C VAL A 226 3.47 5.74 25.51
N LEU A 227 3.32 4.42 25.40
CA LEU A 227 3.04 3.53 26.51
C LEU A 227 4.34 2.88 26.98
N THR A 228 4.51 2.78 28.29
CA THR A 228 5.67 2.11 28.90
C THR A 228 5.19 1.07 29.89
N GLY A 229 5.70 -0.15 29.80
CA GLY A 229 5.29 -1.25 30.66
C GLY A 229 6.41 -2.25 30.91
N LYS A 230 6.15 -3.23 31.79
CA LYS A 230 7.02 -4.38 32.00
C LYS A 230 6.27 -5.66 31.62
N VAL A 231 6.87 -6.49 30.79
CA VAL A 231 6.37 -7.83 30.43
C VAL A 231 7.50 -8.80 30.71
N ASN A 232 7.25 -9.83 31.51
CA ASN A 232 8.27 -10.81 31.91
C ASN A 232 9.56 -10.18 32.45
N ARG A 233 9.42 -9.10 33.25
CA ARG A 233 10.51 -8.28 33.81
C ARG A 233 11.29 -7.41 32.81
N THR A 234 11.04 -7.55 31.51
CA THR A 234 11.62 -6.69 30.46
C THR A 234 10.80 -5.42 30.31
N ARG A 235 11.45 -4.27 30.19
CA ARG A 235 10.76 -2.99 29.93
C ARG A 235 10.47 -2.88 28.44
N HIS A 236 9.20 -2.62 28.12
CA HIS A 236 8.74 -2.39 26.75
C HIS A 236 8.25 -0.95 26.60
N LYS A 237 8.35 -0.46 25.37
CA LYS A 237 7.80 0.82 24.94
C LYS A 237 6.98 0.55 23.71
N VAL A 238 5.75 1.04 23.70
CA VAL A 238 4.84 0.93 22.56
C VAL A 238 4.46 2.35 22.17
N VAL A 239 4.62 2.68 20.90
CA VAL A 239 4.17 3.94 20.33
C VAL A 239 2.96 3.66 19.48
N LEU A 240 1.87 4.39 19.70
CA LEU A 240 0.63 4.27 18.95
C LEU A 240 0.33 5.59 18.26
N ALA A 241 -0.12 5.54 17.02
CA ALA A 241 -0.80 6.65 16.35
C ALA A 241 -2.28 6.30 16.23
N ILE A 242 -3.16 7.26 16.51
CA ILE A 242 -4.61 7.08 16.42
C ILE A 242 -5.17 8.12 15.46
N CYS A 243 -5.68 7.65 14.32
CA CYS A 243 -6.42 8.46 13.35
C CYS A 243 -7.92 8.44 13.69
N TRP A 244 -8.40 9.49 14.37
CA TRP A 244 -9.76 9.51 14.90
C TRP A 244 -10.83 9.62 13.82
N MET A 245 -10.49 10.27 12.70
CA MET A 245 -11.40 10.38 11.56
C MET A 245 -11.75 9.00 10.97
N TRP A 246 -10.85 8.03 11.06
CA TRP A 246 -11.08 6.69 10.54
C TRP A 246 -11.96 5.83 11.44
N LEU A 247 -12.01 6.10 12.75
CA LEU A 247 -12.85 5.33 13.68
C LEU A 247 -14.34 5.39 13.34
N GLY A 248 -14.80 6.51 12.79
CA GLY A 248 -16.20 6.70 12.41
C GLY A 248 -16.57 6.17 11.02
N GLY A 249 -15.62 5.63 10.25
CA GLY A 249 -15.82 5.22 8.85
C GLY A 249 -15.40 3.80 8.55
N ASP A 250 -15.31 3.48 7.26
CA ASP A 250 -15.00 2.14 6.75
C ASP A 250 -13.57 1.69 7.08
N LYS A 251 -12.68 2.64 7.39
CA LYS A 251 -11.27 2.40 7.78
C LYS A 251 -11.06 2.21 9.29
N ARG A 252 -12.12 1.92 10.08
CA ARG A 252 -12.00 1.80 11.55
C ARG A 252 -10.91 0.85 12.05
N GLN A 253 -10.61 -0.21 11.31
CA GLN A 253 -9.58 -1.18 11.67
C GLN A 253 -8.15 -0.63 11.49
N GLN A 254 -7.98 0.37 10.63
CA GLN A 254 -6.71 1.05 10.38
C GLN A 254 -6.52 2.27 11.28
N ALA A 255 -7.54 2.63 12.06
CA ALA A 255 -7.54 3.86 12.86
C ALA A 255 -6.50 3.86 14.00
N VAL A 256 -5.93 2.72 14.34
CA VAL A 256 -4.85 2.61 15.33
C VAL A 256 -3.66 1.89 14.69
N GLU A 257 -2.53 2.58 14.64
CA GLU A 257 -1.27 2.03 14.15
C GLU A 257 -0.30 1.83 15.32
N VAL A 258 0.35 0.66 15.36
CA VAL A 258 1.48 0.41 16.26
C VAL A 258 2.76 0.78 15.52
N LEU A 259 3.42 1.86 15.97
CA LEU A 259 4.65 2.32 15.34
C LEU A 259 5.85 1.52 15.84
N HIS A 260 6.56 0.92 14.91
CA HIS A 260 7.80 0.19 15.17
C HIS A 260 9.02 1.10 14.94
N PRO A 261 10.03 1.05 15.81
CA PRO A 261 11.27 1.76 15.55
C PRO A 261 12.07 1.08 14.44
N ASN A 262 12.85 1.84 13.68
CA ASN A 262 13.89 1.29 12.79
C ASN A 262 15.08 0.75 13.60
N GLU A 263 16.13 0.32 12.91
CA GLU A 263 17.37 -0.22 13.49
C GLU A 263 18.06 0.78 14.45
N ASP A 264 17.90 2.09 14.22
CA ASP A 264 18.44 3.16 15.07
C ASP A 264 17.53 3.52 16.27
N GLY A 265 16.40 2.83 16.44
CA GLY A 265 15.45 3.13 17.51
C GLY A 265 14.56 4.35 17.26
N ARG A 266 14.43 4.80 16.01
CA ARG A 266 13.64 5.98 15.60
C ARG A 266 12.29 5.58 15.01
N TYR A 267 11.29 6.43 15.17
CA TYR A 267 9.90 6.17 14.78
C TYR A 267 9.44 7.12 13.67
N ALA A 268 8.79 6.58 12.64
CA ALA A 268 8.13 7.36 11.59
C ALA A 268 6.68 7.68 12.00
N VAL A 269 6.46 8.80 12.70
CA VAL A 269 5.14 9.16 13.22
C VAL A 269 4.27 9.73 12.09
N GLY A 270 3.17 9.03 11.76
CA GLY A 270 2.22 9.47 10.73
C GLY A 270 2.62 9.11 9.29
N GLY A 271 3.80 8.51 9.09
CA GLY A 271 4.28 8.08 7.77
C GLY A 271 4.15 9.20 6.71
N HIS A 272 3.56 8.85 5.57
CA HIS A 272 3.14 9.79 4.52
C HIS A 272 1.67 10.23 4.65
N ASP A 273 0.91 9.65 5.59
CA ASP A 273 -0.49 10.03 5.84
C ASP A 273 -0.60 11.39 6.55
N TRP A 274 0.49 11.86 7.16
CA TRP A 274 0.59 13.17 7.78
C TRP A 274 1.43 14.10 6.90
N CYS A 275 0.92 15.32 6.66
CA CYS A 275 1.60 16.35 5.88
C CYS A 275 2.78 16.96 6.65
N TRP A 276 3.89 16.23 6.79
CA TRP A 276 5.12 16.75 7.38
C TRP A 276 5.91 17.59 6.37
N TYR A 277 6.33 18.77 6.81
CA TYR A 277 7.19 19.67 6.05
C TYR A 277 8.57 19.72 6.69
N ALA A 278 9.63 19.58 5.90
CA ALA A 278 10.96 19.98 6.32
C ALA A 278 11.07 21.52 6.28
N LEU A 279 11.81 22.09 7.23
CA LEU A 279 11.95 23.53 7.38
C LEU A 279 13.36 23.99 7.00
N ASP A 280 13.45 25.16 6.36
CA ASP A 280 14.72 25.86 6.15
C ASP A 280 15.22 26.56 7.43
N ASP A 281 16.36 27.26 7.33
CA ASP A 281 16.97 27.97 8.45
C ASP A 281 16.09 29.12 8.99
N ASP A 282 15.15 29.62 8.16
CA ASP A 282 14.18 30.66 8.49
C ASP A 282 12.82 30.09 8.95
N LEU A 283 12.75 28.76 9.17
CA LEU A 283 11.56 28.00 9.56
C LEU A 283 10.44 27.99 8.51
N ASN A 284 10.75 28.23 7.23
CA ASN A 284 9.77 28.10 6.15
C ASN A 284 9.70 26.65 5.65
N PRO A 285 8.50 26.12 5.37
CA PRO A 285 8.32 24.83 4.71
C PRO A 285 9.05 24.76 3.35
N GLN A 286 9.82 23.70 3.14
CA GLN A 286 10.44 23.36 1.86
C GLN A 286 9.63 22.28 1.15
N ILE A 287 9.01 22.62 0.02
CA ILE A 287 8.15 21.72 -0.78
C ILE A 287 8.52 21.87 -2.26
N PRO A 288 9.17 20.88 -2.90
CA PRO A 288 9.74 19.69 -2.28
C PRO A 288 10.94 20.02 -1.38
N PHE A 289 11.26 19.13 -0.44
CA PHE A 289 12.46 19.26 0.39
C PHE A 289 13.72 19.06 -0.47
N GLN A 290 14.62 20.04 -0.45
CA GLN A 290 15.90 20.01 -1.15
C GLN A 290 17.00 20.46 -0.17
N PRO A 291 17.69 19.51 0.50
CA PRO A 291 18.70 19.88 1.48
C PRO A 291 19.80 20.70 0.82
N THR A 292 20.16 21.83 1.44
CA THR A 292 21.30 22.62 0.97
C THR A 292 22.59 21.82 1.20
N PRO A 293 23.48 21.70 0.21
CA PRO A 293 24.79 21.08 0.41
C PRO A 293 25.52 21.83 1.53
N ARG A 294 25.85 21.14 2.63
CA ARG A 294 26.72 21.68 3.69
C ARG A 294 28.18 21.65 3.27
#